data_AF-A0A7J9FGR8-F1
#
_entry.id   AF-A0A7J9FGR8-F1
#
_cell.length_a   1.000
_cell.length_b   1.000
_cell.length_c   1.000
_cell.angle_alpha   90.00
_cell.angle_beta   90.00
_cell.angle_gamma   90.00
#
_symmetry.space_group_name_H-M   'P 1'
#
loop_
_entity.id
_entity.type
_entity.pdbx_description
1 polymer ?
#
loop_
_entity_poly.entity_id
_entity_poly.type
_entity_poly.pdbx_seq_one_letter_code
_entity_poly.pdbx_strand_id
1 'polypeptide(L)'
;MLIDSYGLGEKWESVMINYKTLVRFMKYMAPPPGEYERGLFAHTDKPVSTIICDDHVSGLEFEVNDGQWINNGRLKAVNHRVMMSGDKDRLSLAAFAIPVEGTIIKAPRELIDEQHPQLYKDFNFMDFFLFAFSDPAKHIDSGEQLQAFASLSPPISN
;
A
#
# COMPACT_ATOMS: atom_id res chain seq x y z
N MET A 1 -13.41 9.51 11.67
CA MET A 1 -12.01 9.09 11.37
C MET A 1 -12.02 7.71 10.73
N LEU A 2 -10.93 7.25 10.11
CA LEU A 2 -10.85 5.93 9.46
C LEU A 2 -11.30 4.80 10.42
N ILE A 3 -10.82 4.83 11.65
CA ILE A 3 -11.16 3.85 12.70
C ILE A 3 -12.67 3.84 13.01
N ASP A 4 -13.33 5.01 13.05
CA ASP A 4 -14.78 5.09 13.28
C ASP A 4 -15.59 4.46 12.15
N SER A 5 -15.10 4.54 10.90
CA SER A 5 -15.77 3.91 9.75
C SER A 5 -15.80 2.38 9.84
N TYR A 6 -14.94 1.80 10.67
CA TYR A 6 -14.92 0.37 10.99
C TYR A 6 -15.74 0.01 12.23
N GLY A 7 -16.46 0.96 12.82
CA GLY A 7 -17.25 0.74 14.04
C GLY A 7 -16.40 0.49 15.29
N LEU A 8 -15.10 0.81 15.23
CA LEU A 8 -14.19 0.56 16.34
C LEU A 8 -14.31 1.62 17.43
N GLY A 9 -14.73 2.85 17.12
CA GLY A 9 -15.01 3.91 18.10
C GLY A 9 -13.92 4.03 19.18
N GLU A 10 -14.27 3.76 20.44
CA GLU A 10 -13.36 3.81 21.59
C GLU A 10 -12.29 2.70 21.63
N LYS A 11 -12.38 1.68 20.77
CA LYS A 11 -11.43 0.55 20.69
C LYS A 11 -10.22 0.82 19.78
N TRP A 12 -9.91 2.07 19.50
CA TRP A 12 -8.78 2.48 18.65
C TRP A 12 -7.43 1.93 19.12
N GLU A 13 -7.28 1.68 20.41
CA GLU A 13 -6.08 1.08 21.02
C GLU A 13 -5.80 -0.34 20.49
N SER A 14 -6.83 -1.09 20.08
CA SER A 14 -6.65 -2.45 19.55
C SER A 14 -6.00 -2.47 18.17
N VAL A 15 -5.98 -1.33 17.47
CA VAL A 15 -5.40 -1.15 16.13
C VAL A 15 -4.16 -0.27 16.12
N MET A 16 -3.75 0.26 17.27
CA MET A 16 -2.51 1.02 17.40
C MET A 16 -1.30 0.10 17.29
N ILE A 17 -0.35 0.50 16.46
CA ILE A 17 1.01 -0.04 16.47
C ILE A 17 2.00 1.13 16.45
N ASN A 18 3.23 0.86 16.88
CA ASN A 18 4.29 1.87 16.83
C ASN A 18 4.85 1.96 15.41
N TYR A 19 5.03 3.19 14.93
CA TYR A 19 5.54 3.45 13.59
C TYR A 19 6.77 4.37 13.63
N LYS A 20 7.64 4.20 12.64
CA LYS A 20 8.62 5.20 12.21
C LYS A 20 8.09 5.87 10.95
N THR A 21 8.35 7.17 10.83
CA THR A 21 8.07 7.89 9.58
C THR A 21 9.33 7.89 8.71
N LEU A 22 9.23 7.38 7.49
CA LEU A 22 10.25 7.57 6.46
C LEU A 22 9.78 8.69 5.54
N VAL A 23 10.62 9.71 5.33
CA VAL A 23 10.33 10.80 4.40
C VAL A 23 11.21 10.64 3.17
N ARG A 24 10.62 10.69 1.98
CA ARG A 24 11.33 10.60 0.69
C ARG A 24 11.02 11.82 -0.16
N PHE A 25 12.08 12.53 -0.57
CA PHE A 25 12.04 13.55 -1.60
C PHE A 25 12.30 12.88 -2.95
N MET A 26 11.46 13.15 -3.94
CA MET A 26 11.52 12.54 -5.26
C MET A 26 11.47 13.63 -6.31
N LYS A 27 12.35 13.50 -7.32
CA LYS A 27 12.39 14.34 -8.51
C LYS A 27 12.22 13.44 -9.74
N TYR A 28 11.28 13.79 -10.60
CA TYR A 28 11.04 13.15 -11.89
C TYR A 28 11.31 14.15 -13.00
N MET A 29 12.12 13.74 -13.98
CA MET A 29 12.52 14.63 -15.06
C MET A 29 11.40 14.77 -16.10
N ALA A 30 11.28 15.95 -16.71
CA ALA A 30 10.46 16.13 -17.90
C ALA A 30 10.98 15.26 -19.06
N PRO A 31 10.10 14.59 -19.82
CA PRO A 31 10.50 13.86 -21.01
C PRO A 31 10.86 14.82 -22.17
N PRO A 32 11.44 14.31 -23.27
CA PRO A 32 11.57 15.09 -24.50
C PRO A 32 10.22 15.66 -24.99
N PRO A 33 10.21 16.79 -25.71
CA PRO A 33 8.97 17.41 -26.17
C PRO A 33 8.08 16.47 -27.00
N GLY A 34 6.84 16.30 -26.57
CA GLY A 34 5.86 15.43 -27.23
C GLY A 34 5.93 13.96 -26.83
N GLU A 35 6.86 13.59 -25.94
CA GLU A 35 7.00 12.24 -25.42
C GLU A 35 6.38 12.09 -24.02
N TYR A 36 6.27 10.83 -23.59
CA TYR A 36 5.84 10.44 -22.26
C TYR A 36 6.89 9.50 -21.67
N GLU A 37 7.26 9.71 -20.41
CA GLU A 37 8.23 8.86 -19.72
C GLU A 37 7.62 8.29 -18.45
N ARG A 38 7.98 7.05 -18.12
CA ARG A 38 7.55 6.41 -16.89
C ARG A 38 8.52 6.77 -15.76
N GLY A 39 8.13 7.71 -14.91
CA GLY A 39 8.92 8.12 -13.75
C GLY A 39 8.92 7.08 -12.62
N LEU A 40 7.86 6.29 -12.48
CA LEU A 40 7.76 5.21 -11.48
C LEU A 40 6.88 4.07 -12.01
N PHE A 41 7.32 2.83 -11.82
CA PHE A 41 6.56 1.65 -12.21
C PHE A 41 5.29 1.50 -11.35
N ALA A 42 4.26 0.85 -11.92
CA ALA A 42 3.05 0.51 -11.18
C ALA A 42 3.40 -0.39 -10.00
N HIS A 43 2.97 -0.01 -8.80
CA HIS A 43 3.20 -0.76 -7.57
C HIS A 43 2.19 -0.38 -6.48
N THR A 44 2.16 -1.16 -5.41
CA THR A 44 1.49 -0.81 -4.15
C THR A 44 2.52 -0.44 -3.10
N ASP A 45 2.16 0.50 -2.23
CA ASP A 45 2.95 0.79 -1.04
C ASP A 45 2.89 -0.38 -0.05
N LYS A 46 4.05 -0.74 0.50
CA LYS A 46 4.17 -1.72 1.59
C LYS A 46 4.02 -1.14 2.99
N PRO A 47 4.43 0.12 3.25
CA PRO A 47 4.09 0.81 4.50
C PRO A 47 2.58 0.86 4.75
N VAL A 48 2.18 1.06 6.01
CA VAL A 48 0.74 1.02 6.39
C VAL A 48 -0.04 2.19 5.80
N SER A 49 0.58 3.34 5.64
CA SER A 49 0.00 4.48 4.93
C SER A 49 1.07 5.40 4.36
N THR A 50 0.67 6.18 3.36
CA THR A 50 1.51 7.18 2.71
C THR A 50 0.75 8.49 2.59
N ILE A 51 1.39 9.59 2.97
CA ILE A 51 0.92 10.95 2.68
C ILE A 51 1.86 11.52 1.61
N ILE A 52 1.28 12.01 0.51
CA ILE A 52 2.04 12.60 -0.60
C ILE A 52 1.67 14.08 -0.71
N CYS A 53 2.70 14.92 -0.85
CA CYS A 53 2.61 16.33 -1.22
C CYS A 53 3.37 16.52 -2.53
N ASP A 54 2.76 17.15 -3.52
CA ASP A 54 3.37 17.42 -4.82
C ASP A 54 3.46 18.91 -5.15
N ASP A 55 4.28 19.23 -6.14
CA ASP A 55 4.55 20.59 -6.61
C ASP A 55 3.56 21.08 -7.68
N HIS A 56 2.35 20.51 -7.70
CA HIS A 56 1.29 20.78 -8.68
C HIS A 56 1.60 20.35 -10.12
N VAL A 57 2.72 19.66 -10.37
CA VAL A 57 2.95 18.98 -11.66
C VAL A 57 2.25 17.62 -11.63
N SER A 58 1.28 17.44 -12.52
CA SER A 58 0.52 16.18 -12.65
C SER A 58 1.42 15.02 -13.09
N GLY A 59 1.07 13.80 -12.68
CA GLY A 59 1.77 12.60 -13.11
C GLY A 59 1.51 11.37 -12.24
N LEU A 60 1.05 11.57 -11.00
CA LEU A 60 0.59 10.49 -10.13
C LEU A 60 -0.75 9.95 -10.63
N GLU A 61 -0.80 8.65 -10.91
CA GLU A 61 -2.00 7.94 -11.35
C GLU A 61 -2.30 6.78 -10.41
N PHE A 62 -3.59 6.53 -10.14
CA PHE A 62 -4.08 5.42 -9.33
C PHE A 62 -4.95 4.49 -10.17
N GLU A 63 -4.77 3.19 -10.01
CA GLU A 63 -5.66 2.17 -10.57
C GLU A 63 -6.89 2.05 -9.67
N VAL A 64 -7.98 2.73 -10.03
CA VAL A 64 -9.24 2.60 -9.31
C VAL A 64 -9.89 1.28 -9.71
N ASN A 65 -10.11 0.36 -8.76
CA ASN A 65 -10.84 -0.88 -9.04
C ASN A 65 -12.23 -0.57 -9.61
N ASP A 66 -12.69 -1.38 -10.57
CA ASP A 66 -13.97 -1.32 -11.29
C ASP A 66 -15.25 -1.49 -10.41
N GLY A 67 -15.35 -0.80 -9.27
CA GLY A 67 -16.55 -0.76 -8.44
C GLY A 67 -16.78 -1.96 -7.51
N GLN A 68 -15.78 -2.80 -7.28
CA GLN A 68 -15.90 -3.94 -6.34
C GLN A 68 -15.65 -3.54 -4.88
N TRP A 69 -16.59 -3.89 -4.02
CA TRP A 69 -16.50 -3.75 -2.56
C TRP A 69 -15.87 -5.01 -1.96
N ILE A 70 -14.66 -4.90 -1.41
CA ILE A 70 -13.95 -6.03 -0.81
C ILE A 70 -14.18 -6.03 0.70
N ASN A 71 -14.57 -7.18 1.24
CA ASN A 71 -14.76 -7.36 2.67
C ASN A 71 -13.61 -8.17 3.28
N ASN A 72 -12.82 -7.53 4.16
CA ASN A 72 -11.73 -8.06 5.01
C ASN A 72 -10.22 -8.05 4.61
N GLY A 73 -9.63 -7.25 3.71
CA GLY A 73 -10.07 -6.66 2.44
C GLY A 73 -10.35 -5.15 2.41
N ARG A 74 -10.81 -4.59 3.54
CA ARG A 74 -11.64 -3.39 3.50
C ARG A 74 -10.89 -2.10 3.11
N LEU A 75 -9.57 -2.08 3.29
CA LEU A 75 -8.66 -1.12 2.65
C LEU A 75 -7.76 -1.90 1.70
N LYS A 76 -7.86 -1.60 0.41
CA LYS A 76 -6.96 -2.17 -0.59
C LYS A 76 -5.81 -1.22 -0.83
N ALA A 77 -4.58 -1.72 -0.76
CA ALA A 77 -3.43 -0.99 -1.28
C ALA A 77 -3.61 -0.84 -2.79
N VAL A 78 -3.65 0.41 -3.26
CA VAL A 78 -3.98 0.72 -4.65
C VAL A 78 -2.70 0.75 -5.47
N ASN A 79 -2.72 0.12 -6.65
CA ASN A 79 -1.63 0.27 -7.60
C ASN A 79 -1.57 1.72 -8.04
N HIS A 80 -0.37 2.28 -8.00
CA HIS A 80 -0.12 3.64 -8.45
C HIS A 80 1.20 3.72 -9.21
N ARG A 81 1.30 4.70 -10.10
CA ARG A 81 2.48 4.94 -10.93
C ARG A 81 2.71 6.43 -11.14
N VAL A 82 3.87 6.78 -11.70
CA VAL A 82 4.16 8.15 -12.14
C VAL A 82 4.42 8.15 -13.64
N MET A 83 3.60 8.88 -14.38
CA MET A 83 3.75 9.16 -15.81
C MET A 83 4.11 10.64 -16.00
N MET A 84 5.25 10.89 -16.63
CA MET A 84 5.75 12.23 -16.90
C MET A 84 5.39 12.67 -18.32
N SER A 85 4.95 13.91 -18.43
CA SER A 85 4.62 14.60 -19.68
C SER A 85 4.85 16.10 -19.53
N GLY A 86 4.89 16.84 -20.64
CA GLY A 86 5.13 18.27 -20.64
C GLY A 86 6.61 18.63 -20.46
N ASP A 87 6.88 19.86 -20.04
CA ASP A 87 8.20 20.49 -20.06
C ASP A 87 8.76 20.81 -18.66
N LYS A 88 8.10 20.33 -17.60
CA LYS A 88 8.49 20.60 -16.21
C LYS A 88 8.83 19.32 -15.46
N ASP A 89 9.94 19.36 -14.73
CA ASP A 89 10.26 18.36 -13.73
C ASP A 89 9.18 18.36 -12.64
N ARG A 90 8.85 17.17 -12.11
CA ARG A 90 7.94 17.01 -10.97
C ARG A 90 8.73 16.73 -9.70
N LEU A 91 8.43 17.47 -8.65
CA LEU A 91 8.92 17.25 -7.29
C LEU A 91 7.77 16.71 -6.43
N SER A 92 8.10 15.76 -5.56
CA SER A 92 7.16 15.30 -4.55
C SER A 92 7.86 14.88 -3.26
N LEU A 93 7.10 14.99 -2.18
CA LEU A 93 7.46 14.55 -0.85
C LEU A 93 6.48 13.46 -0.43
N ALA A 94 6.98 12.29 -0.07
CA ALA A 94 6.18 11.22 0.51
C ALA A 94 6.61 10.94 1.95
N ALA A 95 5.64 10.86 2.85
CA ALA A 95 5.82 10.42 4.23
C ALA A 95 5.15 9.05 4.42
N PHE A 96 5.94 8.03 4.71
CA PHE A 96 5.51 6.65 4.85
C PHE A 96 5.46 6.26 6.33
N ALA A 97 4.32 5.72 6.79
CA ALA A 97 4.17 5.15 8.13
C ALA A 97 4.62 3.68 8.12
N ILE A 98 5.81 3.41 8.64
CA ILE A 98 6.44 2.08 8.63
C ILE A 98 6.37 1.49 10.04
N PRO A 99 5.74 0.33 10.24
CA PRO A 99 5.78 -0.37 11.53
C PRO A 99 7.22 -0.57 12.02
N VAL A 100 7.45 -0.42 13.33
CA VAL A 100 8.77 -0.68 13.91
C VAL A 100 9.18 -2.14 13.74
N GLU A 101 10.49 -2.39 13.65
CA GLU A 101 11.02 -3.75 13.58
C GLU A 101 10.52 -4.61 14.74
N GLY A 102 10.17 -5.87 14.45
CA GLY A 102 9.55 -6.78 15.41
C GLY A 102 8.03 -6.61 15.57
N THR A 103 7.40 -5.62 14.92
CA THR A 103 5.95 -5.46 14.95
C THR A 103 5.26 -6.63 14.25
N ILE A 104 4.39 -7.32 14.97
CA ILE A 104 3.49 -8.33 14.42
C ILE A 104 2.22 -7.65 13.90
N ILE A 105 1.99 -7.78 12.60
CA ILE A 105 0.77 -7.39 11.93
C ILE A 105 -0.25 -8.49 12.12
N LYS A 106 -1.43 -8.11 12.59
CA LYS A 106 -2.57 -8.98 12.87
C LYS A 106 -3.87 -8.25 12.53
N ALA A 107 -4.87 -9.01 12.12
CA ALA A 107 -6.22 -8.46 11.98
C ALA A 107 -6.79 -8.17 13.40
N PRO A 108 -7.38 -6.98 13.63
CA PRO A 108 -8.08 -6.69 14.89
C PRO A 108 -9.21 -7.68 15.09
N ARG A 109 -9.30 -8.27 16.30
CA ARG A 109 -10.30 -9.32 16.58
C ARG A 109 -11.73 -8.82 16.42
N GLU A 110 -11.95 -7.53 16.66
CA GLU A 110 -13.22 -6.85 16.48
C GLU A 110 -13.70 -6.80 15.02
N LEU A 111 -12.79 -7.04 14.06
CA LEU A 111 -13.10 -7.08 12.63
C LEU A 111 -13.14 -8.51 12.08
N ILE A 112 -13.01 -9.53 12.95
CA ILE A 112 -13.07 -10.94 12.57
C ILE A 112 -14.37 -11.52 13.12
N ASP A 113 -15.24 -11.99 12.22
CA ASP A 113 -16.51 -12.62 12.55
C ASP A 113 -16.87 -13.68 11.49
N GLU A 114 -18.06 -14.28 11.59
CA GLU A 114 -18.51 -15.31 10.64
C GLU A 114 -18.68 -14.77 9.20
N GLN A 115 -19.04 -13.50 9.05
CA GLN A 115 -19.16 -12.83 7.75
C GLN A 115 -17.81 -12.35 7.22
N HIS A 116 -16.82 -12.15 8.10
CA HIS A 116 -15.50 -11.60 7.83
C HIS A 116 -14.41 -12.48 8.47
N PRO A 117 -14.18 -13.69 7.95
CA PRO A 117 -13.17 -14.58 8.51
C PRO A 117 -11.77 -14.03 8.29
N GLN A 118 -10.84 -14.40 9.17
CA GLN A 118 -9.45 -14.01 9.05
C GLN A 118 -8.84 -14.55 7.74
N LEU A 119 -8.30 -13.65 6.91
CA LEU A 119 -7.75 -14.00 5.59
C LEU A 119 -6.22 -14.24 5.62
N TYR A 120 -5.52 -13.57 6.53
CA TYR A 120 -4.07 -13.59 6.63
C TYR A 120 -3.63 -14.10 7.99
N LYS A 121 -2.54 -14.88 8.02
CA LYS A 121 -1.86 -15.26 9.26
C LYS A 121 -1.25 -14.02 9.89
N ASP A 122 -1.04 -14.04 11.20
CA ASP A 122 -0.24 -13.00 11.87
C ASP A 122 1.21 -13.09 11.38
N PHE A 123 1.85 -11.95 11.07
CA PHE A 123 3.19 -11.94 10.51
C PHE A 123 4.03 -10.75 10.98
N ASN A 124 5.35 -10.89 10.99
CA ASN A 124 6.26 -9.78 11.24
C ASN A 124 6.32 -8.86 10.00
N PHE A 125 6.09 -7.57 10.20
CA PHE A 125 6.10 -6.59 9.11
C PHE A 125 7.40 -6.61 8.30
N MET A 126 8.56 -6.74 8.95
CA MET A 126 9.86 -6.71 8.28
C MET A 126 10.09 -7.95 7.43
N ASP A 127 9.56 -9.11 7.82
CA ASP A 127 9.63 -10.32 7.00
C ASP A 127 8.84 -10.14 5.71
N PHE A 128 7.64 -9.56 5.79
CA PHE A 128 6.85 -9.20 4.62
C PHE A 128 7.55 -8.16 3.75
N PHE A 129 8.10 -7.11 4.36
CA PHE A 129 8.79 -6.05 3.66
C PHE A 129 9.99 -6.60 2.88
N LEU A 130 10.82 -7.45 3.50
CA LEU A 130 11.95 -8.10 2.84
C LEU A 130 11.49 -9.06 1.73
N PHE A 131 10.44 -9.84 1.98
CA PHE A 131 9.83 -10.69 0.94
C PHE A 131 9.40 -9.88 -0.28
N ALA A 132 8.69 -8.76 -0.10
CA ALA A 132 8.16 -7.94 -1.18
C ALA A 132 9.23 -7.36 -2.13
N PHE A 133 10.48 -7.22 -1.66
CA PHE A 133 11.63 -6.76 -2.45
C PHE A 133 12.61 -7.89 -2.83
N SER A 134 12.30 -9.13 -2.50
CA SER A 134 13.12 -10.30 -2.83
C SER A 134 12.94 -10.75 -4.29
N ASP A 135 13.92 -11.50 -4.83
CA ASP A 135 13.84 -12.03 -6.19
C ASP A 135 12.56 -12.86 -6.48
N PRO A 136 12.12 -13.76 -5.58
CA PRO A 136 10.86 -14.48 -5.76
C PRO A 136 9.63 -13.58 -5.94
N ALA A 137 9.57 -12.45 -5.23
CA ALA A 137 8.42 -11.56 -5.25
C ALA A 137 8.40 -10.60 -6.45
N LYS A 138 9.50 -10.48 -7.21
CA LYS A 138 9.57 -9.63 -8.41
C LYS A 138 8.63 -10.09 -9.53
N HIS A 139 8.26 -11.37 -9.52
CA HIS A 139 7.35 -11.96 -10.51
C HIS A 139 5.89 -11.99 -10.05
N ILE A 140 5.60 -11.51 -8.84
CA ILE A 140 4.26 -11.43 -8.28
C ILE A 140 3.77 -10.00 -8.44
N ASP A 141 2.51 -9.81 -8.86
CA ASP A 141 1.91 -8.48 -8.91
C ASP A 141 2.03 -7.80 -7.54
N SER A 142 2.35 -6.51 -7.54
CA SER A 142 2.61 -5.80 -6.29
C SER A 142 1.41 -5.88 -5.33
N GLY A 143 0.19 -5.80 -5.83
CA GLY A 143 -1.04 -5.92 -5.04
C GLY A 143 -1.30 -7.32 -4.48
N GLU A 144 -0.66 -8.35 -5.06
CA GLU A 144 -0.84 -9.75 -4.66
C GLU A 144 0.26 -10.25 -3.70
N GLN A 145 1.34 -9.49 -3.50
CA GLN A 145 2.46 -9.91 -2.64
C GLN A 145 2.05 -10.21 -1.19
N LEU A 146 1.08 -9.47 -0.62
CA LEU A 146 0.58 -9.77 0.74
C LEU A 146 -0.15 -11.12 0.77
N GLN A 147 -0.97 -11.39 -0.25
CA GLN A 147 -1.65 -12.67 -0.41
C GLN A 147 -0.64 -13.81 -0.52
N ALA A 148 0.36 -13.66 -1.39
CA ALA A 148 1.42 -14.66 -1.56
C ALA A 148 2.19 -14.94 -0.26
N PHE A 149 2.41 -13.92 0.57
CA PHE A 149 3.20 -14.04 1.79
C PHE A 149 2.42 -14.61 2.99
N ALA A 150 1.20 -14.12 3.21
CA ALA A 150 0.49 -14.30 4.48
C ALA A 150 -0.87 -14.98 4.39
N SER A 151 -1.36 -15.34 3.21
CA SER A 151 -2.69 -15.95 3.09
C SER A 151 -2.83 -17.26 3.87
N LEU A 152 -4.00 -17.45 4.51
CA LEU A 152 -4.38 -18.68 5.22
C LEU A 152 -5.02 -19.73 4.29
N SER A 153 -5.43 -19.34 3.09
CA SER A 153 -5.98 -20.22 2.06
C SER A 153 -5.26 -19.95 0.73
N PRO A 154 -5.04 -20.97 -0.12
CA PRO A 154 -4.49 -20.74 -1.46
C PRO A 154 -5.37 -19.72 -2.21
N PRO A 155 -4.79 -18.91 -3.12
CA PRO A 155 -5.55 -17.91 -3.87
C PRO A 155 -6.76 -18.57 -4.52
N ILE A 156 -7.94 -17.99 -4.30
CA ILE A 156 -9.15 -18.38 -5.02
C ILE A 156 -8.86 -18.05 -6.48
N SER A 157 -8.57 -19.06 -7.28
CA SER A 157 -8.52 -18.92 -8.73
C SER A 157 -9.90 -18.49 -9.20
N ASN A 158 -9.99 -17.29 -9.78
CA ASN A 158 -11.14 -16.88 -10.58
C ASN A 158 -11.20 -17.69 -11.88
#